data_AF-A0A6B2TMU9-F1
#
_entry.id   AF-A0A6B2TMU9-F1
#
_cell.length_a   1.000
_cell.length_b   1.000
_cell.length_c   1.000
_cell.angle_alpha   90.00
_cell.angle_beta   90.00
_cell.angle_gamma   90.00
#
_symmetry.space_group_name_H-M   'P 1'
#
loop_
_entity.id
_entity.type
_entity.pdbx_description
1 polymer ?
#
loop_
_entity_poly.entity_id
_entity_poly.type
_entity_poly.pdbx_seq_one_letter_code
_entity_poly.pdbx_strand_id
1 'polypeptide(L)' 'PLDAPAAELVADLAERRRTTPETILLWWLQRHPARIAPVIGTSRPERIRACRDAVVREPELTHEEWYELWVAARGGPLP' A
#
# COMPACT_ATOMS: atom_id res chain seq x y z
N PRO A 1 14.75 -2.88 11.29
CA PRO A 1 14.39 -4.10 10.51
C PRO A 1 14.56 -3.81 9.01
N LEU A 2 14.74 -4.82 8.16
CA LEU A 2 14.96 -4.64 6.72
C LEU A 2 13.83 -3.85 6.02
N ASP A 3 12.60 -3.89 6.56
CA ASP A 3 11.42 -3.26 5.96
C ASP A 3 11.12 -1.86 6.50
N ALA A 4 11.97 -1.28 7.37
CA ALA A 4 11.71 0.02 7.99
C ALA A 4 11.44 1.15 6.97
N PRO A 5 12.21 1.29 5.87
CA PRO A 5 11.98 2.34 4.89
C PRO A 5 10.61 2.24 4.20
N ALA A 6 10.17 1.01 3.88
CA ALA A 6 8.86 0.79 3.28
C ALA A 6 7.73 1.12 4.25
N ALA A 7 7.87 0.73 5.53
CA ALA A 7 6.87 1.02 6.56
C ALA A 7 6.70 2.54 6.78
N GLU A 8 7.80 3.29 6.80
CA GLU A 8 7.79 4.76 6.92
C GLU A 8 7.11 5.41 5.71
N LEU A 9 7.46 4.99 4.48
CA LEU A 9 6.85 5.53 3.26
C LEU A 9 5.35 5.21 3.17
N VAL A 10 4.93 4.02 3.58
CA VAL A 10 3.51 3.65 3.66
C VAL A 10 2.77 4.57 4.64
N ALA A 11 3.35 4.88 5.79
CA ALA A 11 2.76 5.77 6.78
C ALA A 11 2.62 7.21 6.23
N ASP A 12 3.67 7.75 5.61
CA ASP A 12 3.66 9.07 4.97
C ASP A 12 2.57 9.16 3.88
N LEU A 13 2.51 8.17 2.99
CA LEU A 13 1.48 8.13 1.94
C LEU A 13 0.08 8.07 2.54
N ALA A 14 -0.13 7.27 3.58
CA ALA A 14 -1.42 7.17 4.26
C ALA A 14 -1.85 8.54 4.82
N GLU A 15 -0.94 9.28 5.46
CA GLU A 15 -1.20 10.63 5.95
C GLU A 15 -1.53 11.60 4.82
N ARG A 16 -0.68 11.66 3.78
CA ARG A 16 -0.88 12.55 2.61
C ARG A 16 -2.21 12.31 1.89
N ARG A 17 -2.72 11.07 1.91
CA ARG A 17 -3.98 10.68 1.23
C ARG A 17 -5.16 10.58 2.20
N ARG A 18 -4.95 10.93 3.48
CA ARG A 18 -5.94 10.84 4.57
C ARG A 18 -6.64 9.49 4.60
N THR A 19 -5.85 8.42 4.52
CA THR A 19 -6.32 7.04 4.51
C THR A 19 -5.48 6.20 5.48
N THR A 20 -5.52 4.88 5.36
CA THR A 20 -4.82 3.95 6.25
C THR A 20 -3.61 3.30 5.56
N PRO A 21 -2.59 2.88 6.34
CA PRO A 21 -1.51 2.03 5.84
C PRO A 21 -2.01 0.78 5.11
N GLU A 22 -3.06 0.13 5.62
CA GLU A 22 -3.68 -1.02 4.96
C GLU A 22 -4.21 -0.68 3.57
N THR A 23 -4.85 0.48 3.41
CA THR A 23 -5.36 0.93 2.11
C THR A 23 -4.22 1.18 1.14
N ILE A 24 -3.13 1.82 1.57
CA ILE A 24 -1.96 2.08 0.71
C ILE A 24 -1.39 0.76 0.17
N LEU A 25 -1.22 -0.25 1.03
CA LEU A 25 -0.73 -1.57 0.63
C LEU A 25 -1.66 -2.26 -0.38
N LEU A 26 -2.98 -2.18 -0.14
CA LEU A 26 -3.96 -2.77 -1.06
C LEU A 26 -4.00 -2.03 -2.41
N TRP A 27 -3.93 -0.71 -2.42
CA TRP A 27 -3.83 0.07 -3.65
C TRP A 27 -2.55 -0.23 -4.41
N TRP A 28 -1.42 -0.46 -3.73
CA TRP A 28 -0.18 -0.89 -4.37
C TRP A 28 -0.35 -2.23 -5.10
N LEU A 29 -1.02 -3.22 -4.49
CA LEU A 29 -1.33 -4.49 -5.15
C LEU A 29 -2.29 -4.33 -6.33
N GLN A 30 -3.36 -3.53 -6.16
CA GLN A 30 -4.38 -3.31 -7.20
C GLN A 30 -3.82 -2.56 -8.42
N ARG A 31 -2.83 -1.68 -8.22
CA ARG A 31 -2.10 -0.97 -9.29
C ARG A 31 -1.15 -1.85 -10.10
N HIS A 32 -0.83 -3.05 -9.61
CA HIS A 32 0.10 -3.94 -10.30
C HIS A 32 -0.42 -4.28 -11.71
N PRO A 33 0.45 -4.33 -12.76
CA PRO A 33 0.03 -4.61 -14.14
C PRO A 33 -0.75 -5.92 -14.33
N ALA A 34 -0.47 -6.92 -13.50
CA ALA A 34 -1.19 -8.20 -13.48
C ALA A 34 -2.61 -8.15 -12.86
N ARG A 35 -3.08 -6.97 -12.40
CA ARG A 35 -4.42 -6.75 -11.83
C ARG A 35 -4.73 -7.69 -10.65
N ILE A 36 -3.88 -7.64 -9.64
CA ILE A 36 -4.01 -8.50 -8.46
C ILE A 36 -5.30 -8.16 -7.69
N ALA A 37 -6.08 -9.19 -7.35
CA ALA A 37 -7.22 -9.08 -6.44
C ALA A 37 -6.79 -9.52 -5.03
N PRO A 38 -6.48 -8.58 -4.11
CA PRO A 38 -5.97 -8.92 -2.79
C PRO A 38 -7.04 -9.53 -1.87
N VAL A 39 -6.65 -10.55 -1.10
CA VAL A 39 -7.49 -11.18 -0.06
C VAL A 39 -6.98 -10.77 1.32
N ILE A 40 -7.87 -10.23 2.16
CA ILE A 40 -7.50 -9.79 3.51
C ILE A 40 -7.64 -10.97 4.50
N GLY A 41 -6.51 -11.42 5.05
CA GLY A 41 -6.45 -12.55 5.99
C GLY A 41 -6.54 -12.19 7.47
N THR A 42 -7.40 -11.25 7.89
CA THR A 42 -7.54 -10.84 9.29
C THR A 42 -8.93 -11.13 9.84
N SER A 43 -9.02 -11.62 11.08
CA SER A 43 -10.28 -11.76 11.83
C SER A 43 -10.61 -10.53 12.68
N ARG A 44 -9.68 -9.57 12.79
CA ARG A 44 -9.85 -8.35 13.61
C ARG A 44 -10.73 -7.33 12.89
N PRO A 45 -11.93 -6.99 13.41
CA PRO A 45 -12.86 -6.08 12.73
C PRO A 45 -12.27 -4.69 12.45
N GLU A 46 -11.40 -4.18 13.32
CA GLU A 46 -10.78 -2.87 13.17
C GLU A 46 -9.88 -2.83 11.94
N ARG A 47 -9.11 -3.90 11.70
CA ARG A 47 -8.24 -4.02 10.52
C ARG A 47 -9.04 -4.20 9.23
N ILE A 48 -10.17 -4.90 9.28
CA ILE A 48 -11.08 -4.99 8.13
C ILE A 48 -11.60 -3.59 7.75
N ARG A 49 -12.02 -2.80 8.76
CA ARG A 49 -12.48 -1.42 8.54
C ARG A 49 -11.37 -0.50 8.03
N ALA A 50 -10.13 -0.72 8.46
CA ALA A 50 -8.99 0.04 7.96
C ALA A 50 -8.80 -0.12 6.44
N CYS A 51 -9.17 -1.27 5.86
CA CYS A 51 -9.08 -1.50 4.42
C CYS A 51 -10.21 -0.86 3.58
N ARG A 52 -11.18 -0.17 4.20
CA ARG A 52 -12.42 0.30 3.54
C ARG A 52 -12.14 1.08 2.27
N ASP A 53 -11.21 2.03 2.33
CA ASP A 53 -10.92 2.95 1.24
C ASP A 53 -10.39 2.23 0.00
N ALA A 54 -9.69 1.09 0.18
CA ALA A 54 -9.22 0.25 -0.92
C ALA A 54 -10.35 -0.36 -1.77
N VAL A 55 -11.58 -0.38 -1.26
CA VAL A 55 -12.78 -0.93 -1.94
C VAL A 55 -13.68 0.19 -2.47
N VAL A 56 -13.80 1.31 -1.74
CA VAL A 56 -14.76 2.38 -2.08
C VAL A 56 -14.17 3.49 -2.95
N ARG A 57 -12.84 3.53 -3.10
CA ARG A 57 -12.11 4.53 -3.90
C ARG A 57 -11.17 3.82 -4.86
N GLU A 58 -10.95 4.47 -6.00
CA GLU A 58 -9.90 4.07 -6.93
C GLU A 58 -8.50 4.20 -6.29
N PRO A 59 -7.51 3.39 -6.70
CA PRO A 59 -6.14 3.52 -6.22
C PRO A 59 -5.51 4.89 -6.47
N GLU A 60 -5.34 5.68 -5.40
CA GLU A 60 -4.74 7.02 -5.41
C GLU A 60 -3.24 7.01 -5.09
N LEU A 61 -2.48 6.23 -5.85
CA LEU A 61 -1.01 6.32 -5.88
C LEU A 61 -0.57 6.97 -7.20
N THR A 62 0.59 7.59 -7.31
CA THR A 62 1.17 7.85 -8.66
C THR A 62 1.92 6.63 -9.18
N HIS A 63 2.42 6.68 -10.41
CA HIS A 63 3.30 5.63 -10.92
C HIS A 63 4.64 5.63 -10.17
N GLU A 64 5.16 6.81 -9.89
CA GLU A 64 6.39 7.04 -9.13
C GLU A 64 6.25 6.51 -7.71
N GLU A 65 5.18 6.87 -6.99
CA GLU A 65 4.94 6.39 -5.61
C GLU A 65 4.81 4.86 -5.54
N TRP A 66 4.24 4.24 -6.58
CA TRP A 66 4.15 2.79 -6.67
C TRP A 66 5.55 2.13 -6.80
N TYR A 67 6.44 2.73 -7.60
CA TYR A 67 7.82 2.28 -7.75
C TYR A 67 8.68 2.58 -6.51
N GLU A 68 8.47 3.72 -5.86
CA GLU A 68 9.16 4.06 -4.62
C GLU A 68 8.89 3.04 -3.52
N LEU A 69 7.63 2.61 -3.36
CA LEU A 69 7.26 1.52 -2.44
C LEU A 69 7.99 0.21 -2.78
N TRP A 70 8.11 -0.13 -4.06
CA TRP A 70 8.85 -1.31 -4.51
C TRP A 70 10.33 -1.22 -4.12
N VAL A 71 10.97 -0.09 -4.41
CA VAL A 71 12.40 0.14 -4.14
C VAL A 71 12.66 0.16 -2.63
N ALA A 72 11.81 0.82 -1.86
CA ALA A 72 11.88 0.89 -0.40
C ALA A 72 11.75 -0.49 0.24
N ALA A 73 10.87 -1.35 -0.27
CA ALA A 73 10.70 -2.72 0.21
C ALA A 73 11.87 -3.63 -0.18
N ARG A 74 12.48 -3.41 -1.34
CA ARG A 74 13.62 -4.22 -1.82
C ARG A 74 14.96 -3.81 -1.23
N GLY A 75 15.08 -2.57 -0.73
CA GLY A 75 16.33 -2.01 -0.21
C GLY A 75 17.34 -1.58 -1.29
N GLY A 76 16.90 -1.40 -2.54
CA GLY A 76 17.76 -0.96 -3.64
C GLY A 76 17.02 -0.84 -4.98
N PRO A 77 17.55 -0.02 -5.93
CA PRO A 77 16.89 0.26 -7.20
C PRO A 77 16.73 -1.01 -8.07
N LEU A 78 15.73 -0.99 -8.95
CA LEU A 78 15.59 -1.98 -10.02
C LEU A 78 16.74 -1.79 -11.03
N PRO A 79 17.36 -2.88 -11.52
CA PRO A 79 18.40 -2.81 -12.55
C PRO A 79 17.86 -2.33 -13.90
#